data_AF-A0A7S2NCL1-F1
#
_entry.id   AF-A0A7S2NCL1-F1
#
_cell.length_a   1.000
_cell.length_b   1.000
_cell.length_c   1.000
_cell.angle_alpha   90.00
_cell.angle_beta   90.00
_cell.angle_gamma   90.00
#
_symmetry.space_group_name_H-M   'P 1'
#
loop_
_entity.id
_entity.type
_entity.pdbx_description
1 polymer ?
#
loop_
_entity_poly.entity_id
_entity_poly.type
_entity_poly.pdbx_seq_one_letter_code
_entity_poly.pdbx_strand_id
1 'polypeptide(L)'
;SGRWVSEAALWAAWTHVGRLESVVESKVFIINAEQMLKALIHPALKLIATEYAVLFHKRTVSARPPFAKYPSDLFVPHTDYSDLVCAMSRPVQTQIGLLALKQVAWLGGGRSTFAARKKLEDEILSGKSVVVVTGEGSVRRAVSLVVLRLVDSSGRLFARIGSK
;
A
#
# COMPACT_ATOMS: atom_id res chain seq x y z
N SER A 1 -28.07 -1.94 3.16
CA SER A 1 -27.70 -0.52 3.36
C SER A 1 -26.25 -0.44 3.84
N GLY A 2 -25.47 0.57 3.41
CA GLY A 2 -24.09 0.81 3.92
C GLY A 2 -22.90 0.11 3.24
N ARG A 3 -23.08 -0.55 2.08
CA ARG A 3 -22.02 -1.34 1.40
C ARG A 3 -21.14 -0.57 0.41
N TRP A 4 -21.27 0.75 0.31
CA TRP A 4 -20.73 1.51 -0.83
C TRP A 4 -19.77 2.64 -0.44
N VAL A 5 -19.46 2.81 0.85
CA VAL A 5 -18.62 3.93 1.33
C VAL A 5 -17.44 3.44 2.15
N SER A 6 -16.47 2.84 1.48
CA SER A 6 -15.11 2.62 1.98
C SER A 6 -14.32 1.89 0.89
N GLU A 7 -13.00 2.09 0.84
CA GLU A 7 -12.12 1.20 0.08
C GLU A 7 -12.28 -0.27 0.53
N ALA A 8 -12.51 -0.50 1.83
CA ALA A 8 -12.72 -1.86 2.35
C ALA A 8 -13.91 -2.56 1.68
N ALA A 9 -14.93 -1.80 1.27
CA ALA A 9 -16.10 -2.33 0.57
C ALA A 9 -15.80 -2.77 -0.87
N LEU A 10 -14.69 -2.31 -1.46
CA LEU A 10 -14.26 -2.76 -2.78
C LEU A 10 -13.65 -4.17 -2.74
N TRP A 11 -13.06 -4.55 -1.61
CA TRP A 11 -12.25 -5.76 -1.47
C TRP A 11 -12.82 -6.80 -0.49
N ALA A 12 -13.86 -6.44 0.27
CA ALA A 12 -14.45 -7.30 1.30
C ALA A 12 -15.96 -7.08 1.41
N ALA A 13 -16.66 -8.05 2.03
CA ALA A 13 -18.04 -7.87 2.46
C ALA A 13 -18.08 -6.87 3.63
N TRP A 14 -18.20 -5.58 3.30
CA TRP A 14 -18.12 -4.48 4.26
C TRP A 14 -19.51 -3.92 4.58
N THR A 15 -19.74 -3.62 5.86
CA THR A 15 -20.95 -2.94 6.31
C THR A 15 -20.55 -1.72 7.12
N HIS A 16 -20.80 -0.54 6.58
CA HIS A 16 -20.65 0.72 7.31
C HIS A 16 -21.54 0.72 8.55
N VAL A 17 -21.00 1.23 9.66
CA VAL A 17 -21.73 1.44 10.90
C VAL A 17 -21.63 2.91 11.30
N GLY A 18 -22.77 3.53 11.59
CA GLY A 18 -22.85 4.90 12.07
C GLY A 18 -23.30 5.88 10.99
N ARG A 19 -22.81 7.12 11.12
CA ARG A 19 -23.08 8.24 10.21
C ARG A 19 -21.78 8.71 9.61
N LEU A 20 -21.72 8.79 8.28
CA LEU A 20 -20.66 9.49 7.58
C LEU A 20 -21.08 10.95 7.37
N GLU A 21 -20.24 11.87 7.79
CA GLU A 21 -20.40 13.30 7.51
C GLU A 21 -19.06 13.89 7.07
N SER A 22 -19.12 14.88 6.18
CA SER A 22 -17.95 15.65 5.77
C SER A 22 -17.91 16.93 6.60
N VAL A 23 -16.89 17.10 7.42
CA VAL A 23 -16.69 18.31 8.25
C VAL A 23 -16.07 19.46 7.44
N VAL A 24 -15.44 19.13 6.32
CA VAL A 24 -14.80 20.07 5.38
C VAL A 24 -15.28 19.82 3.95
N GLU A 25 -14.91 20.68 3.00
CA GLU A 25 -15.15 20.40 1.59
C GLU A 25 -14.34 19.16 1.17
N SER A 26 -15.04 18.13 0.69
CA SER A 26 -14.45 16.85 0.32
C SER A 26 -14.89 16.42 -1.07
N LYS A 27 -14.02 15.70 -1.77
CA LYS A 27 -14.34 15.06 -3.06
C LYS A 27 -14.63 13.59 -2.82
N VAL A 28 -15.77 13.12 -3.31
CA VAL A 28 -16.15 11.70 -3.26
C VAL A 28 -15.79 11.06 -4.60
N PHE A 29 -15.08 9.94 -4.55
CA PHE A 29 -14.80 9.13 -5.72
C PHE A 29 -15.69 7.88 -5.70
N ILE A 30 -16.43 7.64 -6.78
CA ILE A 30 -17.34 6.50 -6.90
C ILE A 30 -16.72 5.51 -7.89
N ILE A 31 -16.48 4.30 -7.41
CA ILE A 31 -15.99 3.19 -8.23
C ILE A 31 -17.13 2.19 -8.43
N ASN A 32 -17.48 1.93 -9.69
CA ASN A 32 -18.34 0.80 -10.02
C ASN A 32 -17.47 -0.47 -10.04
N ALA A 33 -17.60 -1.32 -9.03
CA ALA A 33 -16.77 -2.52 -8.87
C ALA A 33 -16.87 -3.48 -10.07
N GLU A 34 -18.07 -3.64 -10.65
CA GLU A 34 -18.28 -4.51 -11.82
C GLU A 34 -17.57 -3.96 -13.06
N GLN A 35 -17.66 -2.66 -13.30
CA GLN A 35 -16.97 -2.02 -14.41
C GLN A 35 -15.46 -1.99 -14.20
N MET A 36 -15.00 -1.81 -12.95
CA MET A 36 -13.58 -1.89 -12.61
C MET A 36 -13.02 -3.27 -12.98
N LEU A 37 -13.71 -4.35 -12.62
CA LEU A 37 -13.29 -5.71 -12.98
C LEU A 37 -13.22 -5.90 -14.50
N LYS A 38 -14.19 -5.33 -15.24
CA LYS A 38 -14.17 -5.34 -16.72
C LYS A 38 -13.04 -4.51 -17.31
N ALA A 39 -12.61 -3.44 -16.63
CA ALA A 39 -11.51 -2.57 -17.06
C ALA A 39 -10.12 -3.17 -16.77
N LEU A 40 -10.02 -4.15 -15.86
CA LEU A 40 -8.78 -4.90 -15.57
C LEU A 40 -8.46 -5.95 -16.64
N ILE A 41 -8.47 -5.53 -17.91
CA ILE A 41 -8.21 -6.38 -19.09
C ILE A 41 -6.71 -6.69 -19.19
N HIS A 42 -5.87 -5.70 -18.86
CA HIS A 42 -4.42 -5.86 -18.95
C HIS A 42 -3.93 -6.83 -17.86
N PRO A 43 -3.24 -7.95 -18.20
CA PRO A 43 -2.85 -8.97 -17.23
C PRO A 43 -2.04 -8.41 -16.06
N ALA A 44 -1.18 -7.45 -16.36
CA ALA A 44 -0.30 -6.82 -15.40
C ALA A 44 -1.07 -5.95 -14.38
N LEU A 45 -2.17 -5.28 -14.80
CA LEU A 45 -3.04 -4.52 -13.89
C LEU A 45 -3.92 -5.46 -13.07
N LYS A 46 -4.44 -6.52 -13.70
CA LYS A 46 -5.21 -7.56 -13.02
C LYS A 46 -4.40 -8.23 -11.91
N LEU A 47 -3.12 -8.52 -12.17
CA LEU A 47 -2.23 -9.11 -11.18
C LEU A 47 -2.00 -8.17 -9.99
N ILE A 48 -1.64 -6.90 -10.25
CA ILE A 48 -1.48 -5.89 -9.19
C ILE A 48 -2.75 -5.75 -8.36
N ALA A 49 -3.90 -5.59 -9.01
CA ALA A 49 -5.18 -5.43 -8.33
C ALA A 49 -5.56 -6.66 -7.49
N THR A 50 -5.27 -7.86 -7.99
CA THR A 50 -5.53 -9.12 -7.28
C THR A 50 -4.67 -9.21 -6.01
N GLU A 51 -3.35 -8.98 -6.11
CA GLU A 51 -2.49 -9.03 -4.94
C GLU A 51 -2.83 -7.93 -3.93
N TYR A 52 -3.15 -6.73 -4.42
CA TYR A 52 -3.61 -5.63 -3.57
C TYR A 52 -4.87 -6.04 -2.79
N ALA A 53 -5.88 -6.55 -3.48
CA ALA A 53 -7.14 -6.99 -2.87
C ALA A 53 -6.92 -8.05 -1.79
N VAL A 54 -6.09 -9.07 -2.09
CA VAL A 54 -5.78 -10.16 -1.17
C VAL A 54 -5.07 -9.64 0.08
N LEU A 55 -4.06 -8.78 -0.09
CA LEU A 55 -3.31 -8.21 1.03
C LEU A 55 -4.18 -7.26 1.87
N PHE A 56 -4.93 -6.37 1.22
CA PHE A 56 -5.85 -5.46 1.89
C PHE A 56 -6.86 -6.24 2.72
N HIS A 57 -7.55 -7.21 2.12
CA HIS A 57 -8.50 -8.07 2.82
C HIS A 57 -7.85 -8.78 4.03
N LYS A 58 -6.65 -9.35 3.85
CA LYS A 58 -5.90 -10.00 4.94
C LYS A 58 -5.62 -9.04 6.09
N ARG A 59 -5.26 -7.78 5.81
CA ARG A 59 -5.04 -6.75 6.84
C ARG A 59 -6.34 -6.38 7.54
N THR A 60 -7.42 -6.16 6.79
CA THR A 60 -8.75 -5.86 7.33
C THR A 60 -9.22 -6.92 8.32
N VAL A 61 -9.14 -8.21 7.97
CA VAL A 61 -9.59 -9.29 8.87
C VAL A 61 -8.68 -9.49 10.08
N SER A 62 -7.40 -9.11 9.97
CA SER A 62 -6.44 -9.20 11.07
C SER A 62 -6.46 -8.00 12.02
N ALA A 63 -7.11 -6.90 11.63
CA ALA A 63 -7.10 -5.65 12.37
C ALA A 63 -8.02 -5.74 13.59
N ARG A 64 -7.44 -6.13 14.73
CA ARG A 64 -8.14 -6.21 16.01
C ARG A 64 -7.16 -6.09 17.20
N PRO A 65 -7.63 -5.63 18.36
CA PRO A 65 -6.83 -5.61 19.57
C PRO A 65 -6.33 -7.02 19.94
N PRO A 66 -5.17 -7.15 20.62
CA PRO A 66 -4.32 -6.07 21.14
C PRO A 66 -3.31 -5.50 20.13
N PHE A 67 -3.21 -6.08 18.93
CA PHE A 67 -2.11 -5.78 18.00
C PHE A 67 -2.41 -4.64 17.02
N ALA A 68 -3.69 -4.34 16.78
CA ALA A 68 -4.13 -3.22 15.97
C ALA A 68 -5.48 -2.68 16.48
N LYS A 69 -5.86 -1.48 16.04
CA LYS A 69 -7.23 -0.99 16.24
C LYS A 69 -8.19 -1.77 15.33
N TYR A 70 -9.47 -1.83 15.68
CA TYR A 70 -10.48 -2.29 14.74
C TYR A 70 -10.52 -1.34 13.52
N PRO A 71 -10.75 -1.87 12.30
CA PRO A 71 -10.85 -1.05 11.10
C PRO A 71 -12.13 -0.19 11.15
N SER A 72 -12.09 0.91 10.41
CA SER A 72 -13.22 1.84 10.20
C SER A 72 -13.37 2.12 8.71
N ASP A 73 -14.47 2.74 8.30
CA ASP A 73 -14.71 3.08 6.90
C ASP A 73 -13.63 3.97 6.29
N LEU A 74 -12.95 4.77 7.12
CA LEU A 74 -11.91 5.71 6.71
C LEU A 74 -10.50 5.14 6.85
N PHE A 75 -10.31 4.12 7.67
CA PHE A 75 -8.98 3.65 8.02
C PHE A 75 -8.95 2.16 8.35
N VAL A 76 -8.12 1.42 7.62
CA VAL A 76 -7.73 0.04 7.94
C VAL A 76 -6.25 0.05 8.35
N PRO A 77 -5.89 -0.50 9.51
CA PRO A 77 -4.49 -0.53 9.93
C PRO A 77 -3.59 -1.30 8.95
N HIS A 78 -2.38 -0.76 8.70
CA HIS A 78 -1.34 -1.39 7.88
C HIS A 78 -1.74 -1.63 6.41
N THR A 79 -2.59 -0.76 5.86
CA THR A 79 -2.99 -0.76 4.44
C THR A 79 -2.52 0.48 3.70
N ASP A 80 -1.50 1.17 4.20
CA ASP A 80 -0.86 2.23 3.42
C ASP A 80 -0.36 1.66 2.10
N TYR A 81 -0.52 2.41 1.00
CA TYR A 81 -0.18 1.92 -0.34
C TYR A 81 1.25 1.36 -0.41
N SER A 82 2.21 2.06 0.18
CA SER A 82 3.61 1.63 0.22
C SER A 82 3.80 0.32 1.00
N ASP A 83 3.09 0.14 2.11
CA ASP A 83 3.16 -1.07 2.93
C ASP A 83 2.58 -2.28 2.19
N LEU A 84 1.46 -2.08 1.50
CA LEU A 84 0.85 -3.13 0.68
C LEU A 84 1.77 -3.53 -0.47
N VAL A 85 2.35 -2.57 -1.20
CA VAL A 85 3.32 -2.88 -2.27
C VAL A 85 4.55 -3.60 -1.73
N CYS A 86 5.10 -3.18 -0.59
CA CYS A 86 6.21 -3.88 0.07
C CYS A 86 5.86 -5.31 0.48
N ALA A 87 4.59 -5.63 0.69
CA ALA A 87 4.10 -6.97 1.03
C ALA A 87 3.71 -7.82 -0.19
N MET A 88 3.64 -7.24 -1.40
CA MET A 88 3.37 -7.95 -2.65
C MET A 88 4.52 -8.88 -3.04
N SER A 89 4.25 -9.80 -3.95
CA SER A 89 5.27 -10.65 -4.55
C SER A 89 6.33 -9.84 -5.29
N ARG A 90 7.55 -10.40 -5.40
CA ARG A 90 8.65 -9.75 -6.11
C ARG A 90 8.31 -9.38 -7.56
N PRO A 91 7.67 -10.25 -8.37
CA PRO A 91 7.27 -9.88 -9.72
C PRO A 91 6.39 -8.62 -9.78
N VAL A 92 5.43 -8.50 -8.85
CA VAL A 92 4.52 -7.36 -8.78
C VAL A 92 5.24 -6.10 -8.30
N GLN A 93 6.10 -6.19 -7.28
CA GLN A 93 6.96 -5.09 -6.84
C GLN A 93 7.82 -4.55 -7.99
N THR A 94 8.47 -5.44 -8.72
CA THR A 94 9.31 -5.09 -9.88
C THR A 94 8.49 -4.38 -10.95
N GLN A 95 7.31 -4.90 -11.27
CA GLN A 95 6.45 -4.31 -12.28
C GLN A 95 5.98 -2.90 -11.89
N ILE A 96 5.56 -2.71 -10.64
CA ILE A 96 5.18 -1.39 -10.11
C ILE A 96 6.38 -0.44 -10.15
N GLY A 97 7.56 -0.89 -9.72
CA GLY A 97 8.78 -0.09 -9.72
C GLY A 97 9.22 0.35 -11.12
N LEU A 98 9.15 -0.53 -12.11
CA LEU A 98 9.47 -0.19 -13.50
C LEU A 98 8.46 0.79 -14.10
N LEU A 99 7.17 0.68 -13.77
CA LEU A 99 6.15 1.65 -14.17
C LEU A 99 6.39 3.02 -13.52
N ALA A 100 6.73 3.04 -12.22
CA ALA A 100 7.09 4.27 -11.51
C ALA A 100 8.33 4.94 -12.15
N LEU A 101 9.35 4.16 -12.53
CA LEU A 101 10.55 4.68 -13.19
C LEU A 101 10.26 5.29 -14.56
N LYS A 102 9.31 4.74 -15.32
CA LYS A 102 8.85 5.32 -16.59
C LYS A 102 8.17 6.67 -16.38
N GLN A 103 7.42 6.84 -15.29
CA GLN A 103 6.76 8.11 -14.98
C GLN A 103 7.77 9.24 -14.67
N VAL A 104 8.88 8.94 -13.99
CA VAL A 104 9.98 9.91 -13.77
C VAL A 104 10.56 10.41 -15.09
N ALA A 105 10.66 9.54 -16.09
CA ALA A 105 11.16 9.91 -17.42
C ALA A 105 10.27 10.90 -18.14
N TRP A 106 8.96 10.73 -17.98
CA TRP A 106 7.93 11.48 -18.69
C TRP A 106 7.69 12.87 -18.09
N LEU A 107 7.85 13.01 -16.77
CA LEU A 107 7.63 14.28 -16.04
C LEU A 107 8.76 15.31 -16.17
N GLY A 108 9.81 15.06 -16.97
CA GLY A 108 10.85 16.04 -17.33
C GLY A 108 11.69 16.62 -16.17
N GLY A 109 11.52 16.12 -14.94
CA GLY A 109 11.82 16.87 -13.72
C GLY A 109 13.15 16.57 -13.00
N GLY A 110 14.15 15.94 -13.62
CA GLY A 110 15.39 15.67 -12.90
C GLY A 110 16.62 15.48 -13.78
N ARG A 111 17.72 16.14 -13.40
CA ARG A 111 19.10 15.87 -13.87
C ARG A 111 19.60 14.49 -13.42
N SER A 112 18.76 13.46 -13.49
CA SER A 112 19.18 12.09 -13.23
C SER A 112 20.00 11.62 -14.41
N THR A 113 21.28 11.33 -14.16
CA THR A 113 22.14 10.77 -15.20
C THR A 113 21.59 9.41 -15.62
N PHE A 114 21.77 9.06 -16.89
CA PHE A 114 21.44 7.72 -17.40
C PHE A 114 21.98 6.61 -16.50
N ALA A 115 23.19 6.81 -15.95
CA ALA A 115 23.82 5.90 -14.98
C ALA A 115 23.02 5.75 -13.67
N ALA A 116 22.53 6.84 -13.08
CA ALA A 116 21.75 6.78 -11.85
C ALA A 116 20.40 6.08 -12.07
N ARG A 117 19.75 6.33 -13.22
CA ARG A 117 18.52 5.65 -13.60
C ARG A 117 18.72 4.16 -13.82
N LYS A 118 19.74 3.79 -14.59
CA LYS A 118 20.09 2.38 -14.86
C LYS A 118 20.41 1.64 -13.57
N LYS A 119 21.18 2.26 -12.66
CA LYS A 119 21.46 1.69 -11.34
C LYS A 119 20.17 1.44 -10.54
N LEU A 120 19.22 2.38 -10.53
CA LEU A 120 17.95 2.18 -9.84
C LEU A 120 17.10 1.08 -10.50
N GLU A 121 17.11 0.99 -11.83
CA GLU A 121 16.47 -0.10 -12.57
C GLU A 121 17.06 -1.46 -12.17
N ASP A 122 18.39 -1.59 -12.13
CA ASP A 122 19.09 -2.80 -11.69
C ASP A 122 18.75 -3.15 -10.23
N GLU A 123 18.62 -2.16 -9.35
CA GLU A 123 18.20 -2.35 -7.96
C GLU A 123 16.75 -2.84 -7.85
N ILE A 124 15.84 -2.36 -8.71
CA ILE A 124 14.46 -2.84 -8.79
C ILE A 124 14.43 -4.29 -9.29
N LEU A 125 15.11 -4.57 -10.41
CA LEU A 125 15.16 -5.90 -11.03
C LEU A 125 15.78 -6.95 -10.10
N SER A 126 16.79 -6.56 -9.31
CA SER A 126 17.41 -7.44 -8.30
C SER A 126 16.65 -7.50 -6.97
N GLY A 127 15.53 -6.78 -6.82
CA GLY A 127 14.73 -6.75 -5.60
C GLY A 127 15.38 -6.02 -4.41
N LYS A 128 16.45 -5.26 -4.65
CA LYS A 128 17.13 -4.44 -3.63
C LYS A 128 16.36 -3.17 -3.30
N SER A 129 15.53 -2.68 -4.23
CA SER A 129 14.72 -1.48 -4.03
C SER A 129 13.29 -1.72 -4.49
N VAL A 130 12.32 -1.31 -3.67
CA VAL A 130 10.92 -1.17 -4.06
C VAL A 130 10.67 0.30 -4.34
N VAL A 131 10.05 0.61 -5.46
CA VAL A 131 9.78 1.99 -5.89
C VAL A 131 8.29 2.14 -6.19
N VAL A 132 7.70 3.22 -5.69
CA VAL A 132 6.26 3.50 -5.81
C VAL A 132 6.02 4.94 -6.22
N VAL A 133 4.88 5.20 -6.86
CA VAL A 133 4.38 6.54 -7.15
C VAL A 133 3.40 6.93 -6.05
N THR A 134 3.58 8.11 -5.46
CA THR A 134 2.69 8.65 -4.43
C THR A 134 1.47 9.33 -5.04
N GLY A 135 0.45 9.63 -4.23
CA GLY A 135 -0.74 10.39 -4.68
C GLY A 135 -0.43 11.79 -5.24
N GLU A 136 0.73 12.35 -4.90
CA GLU A 136 1.24 13.63 -5.42
C GLU A 136 1.93 13.48 -6.79
N GLY A 137 2.04 12.26 -7.32
CA GLY A 137 2.80 11.94 -8.52
C GLY A 137 4.32 11.85 -8.31
N SER A 138 4.81 12.06 -7.08
CA SER A 138 6.24 11.91 -6.75
C SER A 138 6.63 10.43 -6.65
N VAL A 139 7.84 10.08 -7.09
CA VAL A 139 8.37 8.72 -7.02
C VAL A 139 9.25 8.56 -5.80
N ARG A 140 8.96 7.55 -4.97
CA ARG A 140 9.67 7.30 -3.70
C ARG A 140 10.13 5.85 -3.64
N ARG A 141 11.26 5.63 -2.94
CA ARG A 141 11.68 4.29 -2.54
C ARG A 141 10.91 3.89 -1.29
N ALA A 142 10.31 2.72 -1.31
CA ALA A 142 9.65 2.14 -0.15
C ALA A 142 10.60 1.15 0.53
N VAL A 143 10.65 1.20 1.86
CA VAL A 143 11.46 0.32 2.70
C VAL A 143 10.54 -0.35 3.70
N SER A 144 10.60 -1.68 3.79
CA SER A 144 9.89 -2.42 4.84
C SER A 144 10.73 -2.40 6.12
N LEU A 145 10.21 -1.79 7.17
CA LEU A 145 10.79 -1.85 8.52
C LEU A 145 10.02 -2.86 9.35
N VAL A 146 10.69 -3.93 9.78
CA VAL A 146 10.12 -4.89 10.73
C VAL A 146 10.55 -4.49 12.14
N VAL A 147 9.60 -4.05 12.95
CA VAL A 147 9.82 -3.75 14.37
C VAL A 147 9.28 -4.89 15.20
N LEU A 148 10.16 -5.59 15.92
CA LEU A 148 9.79 -6.68 16.83
C LEU A 148 9.64 -6.14 18.26
N ARG A 149 8.46 -6.30 18.85
CA ARG A 149 8.22 -5.98 20.27
C ARG A 149 8.45 -7.23 21.11
N LEU A 150 9.62 -7.34 21.72
CA LEU A 150 9.96 -8.45 22.62
C LEU A 150 9.52 -8.12 24.05
N VAL A 151 8.55 -8.89 24.55
CA VAL A 151 8.11 -8.81 25.95
C VAL A 151 8.28 -10.16 26.65
N ASP A 152 8.57 -10.11 27.95
CA ASP A 152 8.57 -11.30 28.80
C ASP A 152 7.14 -11.75 29.19
N SER A 153 7.04 -12.85 29.94
CA SER A 153 5.76 -13.37 30.46
C SER A 153 5.01 -12.41 31.38
N SER A 154 5.69 -11.37 31.87
CA SER A 154 5.14 -10.31 32.72
C SER A 154 4.80 -9.04 31.93
N GLY A 155 4.94 -9.05 30.60
CA GLY A 155 4.66 -7.91 29.73
C GLY A 155 5.75 -6.82 29.71
N ARG A 156 6.91 -7.06 30.32
CA ARG A 156 8.03 -6.11 30.38
C ARG A 156 8.86 -6.15 29.10
N LEU A 157 9.32 -4.99 28.65
CA LEU A 157 10.12 -4.84 27.42
C LEU A 157 11.61 -5.03 27.71
N PHE A 158 12.29 -5.79 26.85
CA PHE A 158 13.75 -5.84 26.86
C PHE A 158 14.30 -4.64 26.08
N ALA A 159 14.77 -3.61 26.78
CA ALA A 159 15.37 -2.43 26.17
C ALA A 159 16.88 -2.40 26.46
N ARG A 160 17.73 -2.42 25.42
CA ARG A 160 19.15 -2.15 25.57
C ARG A 160 19.36 -0.63 25.61
N ILE A 161 19.59 -0.08 26.80
CA ILE A 161 19.92 1.34 26.98
C ILE A 161 21.45 1.47 26.94
N GLY A 162 21.98 2.00 25.84
CA GLY A 162 23.40 2.27 25.65
C GLY A 162 24.14 1.31 24.72
N SER A 163 25.09 1.86 23.96
CA SER A 163 26.16 1.14 23.28
C SER A 163 27.49 1.75 23.71
N LYS A 164 28.48 0.90 24.00
CA LYS A 164 29.89 1.31 23.98
C LYS A 164 30.32 1.60 22.55
#